data_AF-A0A7J3P2X0-F1
#
_entry.id   AF-A0A7J3P2X0-F1
#
_cell.length_a   1.000
_cell.length_b   1.000
_cell.length_c   1.000
_cell.angle_alpha   90.00
_cell.angle_beta   90.00
_cell.angle_gamma   90.00
#
_symmetry.space_group_name_H-M   'P 1'
#
loop_
_entity.id
_entity.type
_entity.pdbx_description
1 polymer ?
#
loop_
_entity_poly.entity_id
_entity_poly.type
_entity_poly.pdbx_seq_one_letter_code
_entity_poly.pdbx_strand_id
1 'polypeptide(L)'
;MLSPLELVFIVAVIAFLWVLLKPDVIVKWARGLGRLAGEVRRGQEEDDLIRVARELGIETEGKERGEILEEVERRLRSSSKGA
;
A
#
# COMPACT_ATOMS: atom_id res chain seq x y z
N MET A 1 -21.55 -40.46 -2.22
CA MET A 1 -22.40 -40.29 -1.03
C MET A 1 -21.57 -39.50 -0.03
N LEU A 2 -22.07 -38.36 0.46
CA LEU A 2 -21.34 -37.60 1.48
C LEU A 2 -21.32 -38.42 2.77
N SER A 3 -20.13 -38.64 3.33
CA SER A 3 -19.99 -39.31 4.60
C SER A 3 -20.56 -38.42 5.73
N PRO A 4 -21.07 -39.01 6.81
CA PRO A 4 -21.55 -38.24 7.95
C PRO A 4 -20.52 -37.24 8.50
N LEU A 5 -19.23 -37.58 8.42
CA LEU A 5 -18.13 -36.77 8.92
C LEU A 5 -17.85 -35.55 8.03
N GLU A 6 -17.94 -35.70 6.70
CA GLU A 6 -17.84 -34.58 5.75
C GLU A 6 -18.99 -33.57 5.95
N LEU A 7 -20.19 -34.06 6.27
CA LEU A 7 -21.35 -33.19 6.53
C LEU A 7 -21.14 -32.34 7.79
N VAL A 8 -20.63 -32.94 8.88
CA VAL A 8 -20.28 -32.20 10.09
C VAL A 8 -19.19 -31.16 9.80
N PHE A 9 -18.17 -31.53 9.03
CA PHE A 9 -17.10 -30.60 8.66
C PHE A 9 -17.62 -29.41 7.86
N ILE A 10 -18.47 -29.65 6.85
CA ILE A 10 -19.08 -28.59 6.04
C ILE A 10 -19.92 -27.65 6.90
N VAL A 11 -20.77 -28.19 7.80
CA VAL A 11 -21.58 -27.36 8.69
C VAL A 11 -20.70 -26.54 9.64
N ALA A 12 -19.63 -27.13 10.17
CA ALA A 12 -18.66 -26.42 11.01
C ALA A 12 -17.96 -25.30 10.24
N VAL A 13 -17.55 -25.52 8.99
CA VAL A 13 -16.95 -24.51 8.13
C VAL A 13 -17.95 -23.40 7.79
N ILE A 14 -19.20 -23.73 7.48
CA ILE A 14 -20.23 -22.72 7.19
C ILE A 14 -20.51 -21.87 8.44
N ALA A 15 -20.64 -22.49 9.61
CA ALA A 15 -20.82 -21.78 10.87
C ALA A 15 -19.60 -20.89 11.18
N PHE A 16 -18.40 -21.41 10.97
CA PHE A 16 -17.15 -20.67 11.14
C PHE A 16 -17.05 -19.49 10.17
N LEU A 17 -17.37 -19.70 8.90
CA LEU A 17 -17.42 -18.64 7.88
C LEU A 17 -18.46 -17.58 8.24
N TRP A 18 -19.63 -17.97 8.76
CA TRP A 18 -20.65 -17.01 9.18
C TRP A 18 -20.21 -16.15 10.37
N VAL A 19 -19.40 -16.72 11.27
CA VAL A 19 -18.79 -16.00 12.41
C VAL A 19 -17.63 -15.10 11.95
N LEU A 20 -16.77 -15.61 11.06
CA LEU A 20 -15.59 -14.90 10.56
C LEU A 20 -15.98 -13.77 9.59
N LEU A 21 -17.00 -13.99 8.77
CA LEU A 21 -17.53 -13.06 7.78
C LEU A 21 -18.65 -12.18 8.34
N LYS A 22 -18.70 -11.98 9.67
CA LYS A 22 -19.57 -10.94 10.26
C LYS A 22 -19.06 -9.57 9.79
N PRO A 23 -19.95 -8.68 9.30
CA PRO A 23 -19.57 -7.37 8.74
C PRO A 23 -18.78 -6.52 9.75
N ASP A 24 -19.15 -6.57 11.03
CA ASP A 24 -18.46 -5.83 12.10
C ASP A 24 -17.00 -6.26 12.30
N VAL A 25 -16.72 -7.55 12.10
CA VAL A 25 -15.36 -8.11 12.23
C VAL A 25 -14.52 -7.63 11.05
N ILE A 26 -15.01 -7.77 9.82
CA ILE A 26 -14.32 -7.33 8.60
C ILE A 26 -13.99 -5.83 8.66
N VAL A 27 -14.94 -4.98 9.05
CA VAL A 27 -14.74 -3.53 9.12
C VAL A 27 -13.71 -3.15 10.19
N LYS A 28 -13.66 -3.87 11.33
CA LYS A 28 -12.63 -3.68 12.35
C LYS A 28 -11.24 -4.02 11.83
N TRP A 29 -11.09 -5.13 11.12
CA TRP A 29 -9.83 -5.50 10.46
C TRP A 29 -9.42 -4.47 9.41
N ALA A 30 -10.36 -4.01 8.57
CA ALA A 30 -10.11 -3.01 7.54
C ALA A 30 -9.59 -1.69 8.13
N ARG A 31 -10.16 -1.24 9.26
CA ARG A 31 -9.69 -0.02 9.95
C ARG A 31 -8.33 -0.21 10.62
N GLY A 32 -8.00 -1.42 11.07
CA GLY A 32 -6.68 -1.78 11.56
C GLY A 32 -5.62 -1.79 10.45
N LEU A 33 -5.91 -2.47 9.33
CA LEU A 33 -5.05 -2.54 8.15
C LEU A 33 -4.89 -1.18 7.48
N GLY A 34 -5.93 -0.34 7.47
CA GLY A 34 -5.86 1.01 6.91
C GLY A 34 -4.84 1.92 7.62
N ARG A 35 -4.64 1.75 8.94
CA ARG A 35 -3.60 2.46 9.68
C ARG A 35 -2.21 2.00 9.28
N LEU A 36 -1.99 0.68 9.19
CA LEU A 36 -0.72 0.10 8.75
C LEU A 36 -0.40 0.47 7.29
N ALA A 37 -1.38 0.39 6.40
CA ALA A 37 -1.23 0.78 4.99
C ALA A 37 -0.93 2.28 4.84
N GLY A 38 -1.50 3.12 5.71
CA GLY A 38 -1.24 4.57 5.75
C GLY A 38 0.18 4.93 6.22
N GLU A 39 0.81 4.11 7.06
CA GLU A 39 2.21 4.29 7.46
C GLU A 39 3.17 3.83 6.35
N VAL A 40 2.90 2.66 5.74
CA VAL A 40 3.72 2.14 4.62
C VAL A 40 3.68 3.08 3.41
N ARG A 41 2.51 3.61 3.04
CA ARG A 41 2.38 4.54 1.91
C ARG A 41 3.21 5.82 2.10
N ARG A 42 3.33 6.33 3.33
CA ARG A 42 4.13 7.53 3.61
C ARG A 42 5.63 7.26 3.52
N GLY A 43 6.09 6.08 3.92
CA GLY A 43 7.49 5.66 3.70
C GLY A 43 7.84 5.48 2.22
N GLN A 44 6.93 4.89 1.43
CA GLN A 44 7.15 4.67 -0.01
C GLN A 44 7.28 5.97 -0.81
N GLU A 45 6.48 7.00 -0.51
CA GLU A 45 6.55 8.28 -1.23
C GLU A 45 7.86 9.06 -1.00
N GLU A 46 8.63 8.71 0.03
CA GLU A 46 9.95 9.29 0.28
C GLU A 46 11.03 8.55 -0.53
N ASP A 47 10.98 7.22 -0.53
CA ASP A 47 11.86 6.37 -1.33
C ASP A 47 11.70 6.61 -2.84
N ASP A 48 10.45 6.74 -3.31
CA ASP A 48 10.16 6.98 -4.73
C ASP A 48 10.68 8.35 -5.19
N LEU A 49 10.54 9.39 -4.36
CA LEU A 49 11.06 10.72 -4.70
C LEU A 49 12.59 10.74 -4.79
N ILE A 50 13.27 10.12 -3.82
CA ILE A 50 14.74 10.02 -3.82
C ILE A 50 15.21 9.20 -5.02
N ARG A 51 14.50 8.11 -5.35
CA ARG A 51 14.81 7.28 -6.51
C ARG A 51 14.68 8.06 -7.82
N VAL A 52 13.56 8.73 -8.04
CA VAL A 52 13.33 9.55 -9.25
C VAL A 52 14.37 10.66 -9.34
N ALA A 53 14.70 11.30 -8.22
CA ALA A 53 15.75 12.31 -8.15
C ALA A 53 17.11 11.74 -8.59
N ARG A 54 17.52 10.56 -8.08
CA ARG A 54 18.75 9.88 -8.50
C ARG A 54 18.76 9.48 -9.97
N GLU A 55 17.65 8.96 -10.50
CA GLU A 55 17.51 8.61 -11.92
C GLU A 55 17.65 9.84 -12.82
N LEU A 56 17.17 11.00 -12.37
CA LEU A 56 17.37 12.28 -13.05
C LEU A 56 18.77 12.86 -12.84
N GLY A 57 19.62 12.27 -11.97
CA GLY A 57 20.95 12.74 -11.61
C GLY A 57 20.98 13.89 -10.60
N ILE A 58 19.98 13.99 -9.72
CA ILE A 58 19.85 15.04 -8.70
C ILE A 58 20.51 14.55 -7.41
N GLU A 59 21.38 15.36 -6.81
CA GLU A 59 21.94 15.08 -5.48
C GLU A 59 20.85 15.19 -4.41
N THR A 60 20.72 14.15 -3.58
CA THR A 60 19.67 14.00 -2.56
C THR A 60 20.19 14.08 -1.12
N GLU A 61 21.50 13.93 -0.91
CA GLU A 61 22.12 13.99 0.42
C GLU A 61 22.18 15.44 0.91
N GLY A 62 21.68 15.68 2.13
CA GLY A 62 21.69 16.99 2.77
C GLY A 62 20.62 17.98 2.28
N LYS A 63 19.72 17.55 1.37
CA LYS A 63 18.58 18.37 0.91
C LYS A 63 17.28 17.98 1.62
N GLU A 64 16.40 18.95 1.83
CA GLU A 64 15.06 18.66 2.32
C GLU A 64 14.15 18.10 1.22
N ARG A 65 13.14 17.32 1.63
CA ARG A 65 12.19 16.68 0.70
C ARG A 65 11.54 17.66 -0.28
N GLY A 66 11.23 18.88 0.17
CA GLY A 66 10.65 19.92 -0.66
C GLY A 66 11.58 20.39 -1.78
N GLU A 67 12.87 20.52 -1.49
CA GLU A 67 13.90 20.94 -2.46
C GLU A 67 14.09 19.87 -3.53
N ILE A 68 14.13 18.59 -3.13
CA ILE A 68 14.24 17.46 -4.06
C ILE A 68 13.03 17.44 -5.00
N LEU A 69 11.82 17.66 -4.47
CA LEU A 69 10.59 17.69 -5.27
C LEU A 69 10.59 18.80 -6.31
N GLU A 70 11.01 20.00 -5.93
CA GLU A 70 11.08 21.15 -6.84
C GLU A 70 12.09 20.91 -7.98
N GLU A 71 13.24 20.32 -7.65
CA GLU A 71 14.29 20.03 -8.64
C GLU A 71 13.88 18.92 -9.61
N VAL A 72 13.17 17.89 -9.11
CA VAL A 72 12.56 16.84 -9.94
C VAL A 72 11.53 17.44 -10.91
N GLU A 73 10.60 18.28 -10.42
CA GLU A 73 9.59 18.91 -11.29
C GLU A 73 10.27 19.79 -12.37
N ARG A 74 11.30 20.54 -11.97
CA ARG A 74 12.07 21.39 -12.88
C ARG A 74 12.72 20.58 -14.01
N ARG A 75 13.36 19.43 -13.69
CA ARG A 75 14.00 18.55 -14.69
C ARG A 75 13.00 17.84 -15.59
N LEU A 76 11.85 17.43 -15.07
CA LEU A 76 10.78 16.83 -15.87
C LEU A 76 10.19 17.84 -16.86
N ARG A 77 9.96 19.08 -16.42
CA ARG A 77 9.51 20.17 -17.30
C ARG A 77 10.52 20.56 -18.36
N SER A 78 11.82 20.57 -18.05
CA SER A 78 12.86 20.89 -19.05
C SER A 78 13.03 19.77 -20.08
N SER A 79 12.93 18.51 -19.65
CA SER A 79 13.00 17.35 -20.56
C SER A 79 11.79 17.27 -21.49
N SER A 80 10.60 17.61 -21.00
CA SER A 80 9.36 17.61 -21.82
C SER A 80 9.27 18.76 -22.82
N LYS A 81 9.97 19.88 -22.60
CA LYS A 81 9.99 21.02 -23.54
C LYS A 81 11.03 20.88 -24.66
N GLY A 82 11.81 19.81 -24.66
CA GLY A 82 12.85 19.53 -25.66
C GLY A 82 12.51 18.46 -26.70
N ALA A 83 11.28 17.92 -26.67
CA ALA A 83 10.79 16.91 -27.62
C ALA A 83 9.70 17.48 -28.54
#